data_AF-G9PHZ2-F1
#
_entry.id   AF-G9PHZ2-F1
#
_cell.length_a   1.000
_cell.length_b   1.000
_cell.length_c   1.000
_cell.angle_alpha   90.00
_cell.angle_beta   90.00
_cell.angle_gamma   90.00
#
_symmetry.space_group_name_H-M   'P 1'
#
loop_
_entity.id
_entity.type
_entity.pdbx_description
1 polymer ?
#
loop_
_entity_poly.entity_id
_entity_poly.type
_entity_poly.pdbx_seq_one_letter_code
_entity_poly.pdbx_strand_id
1 'polypeptide(L)'
;MPWWLSLLNSSLGIISAGFGVVAVIRPQTLAPSGCGEPGRRFYPAMYAARSIPLGLLVATVAWLAPAQSLTLLVLAAAAAAQLADAAIGVVHRVPGMVVLPLAVAVLHLAGATYLL
;
A
#
# COMPACT_ATOMS: atom_id res chain seq x y z
N MET A 1 -13.08 14.63 -3.12
CA MET A 1 -11.78 14.78 -3.83
C MET A 1 -12.04 15.01 -5.30
N PRO A 2 -11.20 15.77 -6.02
CA PRO A 2 -11.30 15.90 -7.48
C PRO A 2 -11.01 14.56 -8.14
N TRP A 3 -11.60 14.33 -9.32
CA TRP A 3 -11.56 13.04 -10.03
C TRP A 3 -10.13 12.52 -10.27
N TRP A 4 -9.17 13.40 -10.53
CA TRP A 4 -7.78 13.02 -10.80
C TRP A 4 -7.08 12.49 -9.54
N LEU A 5 -7.40 13.05 -8.35
CA LEU A 5 -6.89 12.50 -7.08
C LEU A 5 -7.53 11.15 -6.78
N SER A 6 -8.84 11.00 -7.04
CA SER A 6 -9.52 9.71 -6.90
C SER A 6 -8.89 8.66 -7.82
N LEU A 7 -8.63 9.01 -9.09
CA LEU A 7 -7.98 8.13 -10.04
C LEU A 7 -6.58 7.70 -9.58
N LEU A 8 -5.72 8.65 -9.22
CA LEU A 8 -4.36 8.34 -8.76
C LEU A 8 -4.39 7.45 -7.50
N ASN A 9 -5.19 7.81 -6.50
CA ASN A 9 -5.30 7.02 -5.27
C ASN A 9 -5.82 5.60 -5.54
N SER A 10 -6.85 5.47 -6.39
CA SER A 10 -7.37 4.15 -6.77
C SER A 10 -6.37 3.31 -7.53
N SER A 11 -5.67 3.88 -8.52
CA SER A 11 -4.64 3.17 -9.28
C SER A 11 -3.54 2.66 -8.37
N LEU A 12 -3.07 3.50 -7.43
CA LEU A 12 -2.04 3.11 -6.47
C LEU A 12 -2.53 2.06 -5.47
N GLY A 13 -3.79 2.14 -5.04
CA GLY A 13 -4.44 1.10 -4.25
C GLY A 13 -4.46 -0.25 -4.97
N ILE A 14 -4.85 -0.26 -6.26
CA ILE A 14 -4.86 -1.47 -7.10
C ILE A 14 -3.45 -2.02 -7.29
N ILE A 15 -2.46 -1.17 -7.58
CA ILE A 15 -1.06 -1.58 -7.73
C ILE A 15 -0.54 -2.22 -6.43
N SER A 16 -0.84 -1.60 -5.29
CA SER A 16 -0.48 -2.12 -3.96
C SER A 16 -1.12 -3.49 -3.70
N ALA A 17 -2.41 -3.66 -4.01
CA ALA A 17 -3.07 -4.96 -3.93
C ALA A 17 -2.43 -5.98 -4.88
N GLY A 18 -2.06 -5.57 -6.10
CA GLY A 18 -1.34 -6.38 -7.07
C GLY A 18 0.00 -6.91 -6.55
N PHE A 19 0.78 -6.06 -5.87
CA PHE A 19 2.00 -6.52 -5.19
C PHE A 19 1.70 -7.55 -4.10
N GLY A 20 0.60 -7.40 -3.37
CA GLY A 20 0.13 -8.42 -2.42
C GLY A 20 -0.21 -9.75 -3.09
N VAL A 21 -0.88 -9.74 -4.25
CA VAL A 21 -1.17 -10.96 -5.03
C VAL A 21 0.13 -11.63 -5.50
N VAL A 22 1.07 -10.85 -6.04
CA VAL A 22 2.39 -11.35 -6.45
C VAL A 22 3.14 -11.97 -5.27
N ALA A 23 3.03 -11.38 -4.07
CA ALA A 23 3.63 -11.91 -2.85
C ALA A 23 3.15 -13.32 -2.51
N VAL A 24 1.89 -13.66 -2.80
CA VAL A 24 1.36 -15.01 -2.54
C VAL A 24 1.73 -15.99 -3.66
N ILE A 25 1.65 -15.56 -4.93
CA ILE A 25 1.89 -16.44 -6.09
C ILE A 25 3.38 -16.73 -6.26
N ARG A 26 4.23 -15.73 -6.07
CA ARG A 26 5.69 -15.81 -6.22
C ARG A 26 6.38 -15.28 -4.96
N PRO A 27 6.24 -15.96 -3.81
CA PRO A 27 6.75 -15.47 -2.52
C PRO A 27 8.26 -15.22 -2.51
N GLN A 28 9.01 -15.90 -3.38
CA GLN A 28 10.46 -15.73 -3.54
C GLN A 28 10.87 -14.32 -4.01
N THR A 29 9.97 -13.53 -4.60
CA THR A 29 10.27 -12.15 -5.01
C THR A 29 10.30 -11.18 -3.83
N LEU A 30 9.70 -11.55 -2.70
CA LEU A 30 9.52 -10.70 -1.51
C LEU A 30 10.04 -11.36 -0.23
N ALA A 31 10.44 -12.64 -0.28
CA ALA A 31 11.04 -13.33 0.84
C ALA A 31 12.44 -12.77 1.14
N PRO A 32 12.74 -12.36 2.39
CA PRO A 32 14.09 -11.97 2.78
C PRO A 32 15.09 -13.12 2.58
N SER A 33 16.26 -12.81 2.04
CA SER A 33 17.37 -13.76 1.95
C SER A 33 17.84 -14.15 3.36
N GLY A 34 17.77 -15.45 3.70
CA GLY A 34 18.24 -15.98 4.99
C GLY A 34 17.14 -16.50 5.92
N CYS A 35 15.86 -16.33 5.59
CA CYS A 35 14.78 -17.01 6.31
C CYS A 35 14.69 -18.49 5.89
N GLY A 36 14.60 -19.41 6.85
CA GLY A 36 14.30 -20.82 6.58
C GLY A 36 12.97 -21.02 5.85
N GLU A 37 12.72 -22.22 5.33
CA GLU A 37 11.53 -22.56 4.51
C GLU A 37 10.18 -21.96 5.00
N PRO A 38 9.85 -21.95 6.31
CA PRO A 38 8.60 -21.35 6.79
C PRO A 38 8.53 -19.82 6.61
N GLY A 39 9.65 -19.11 6.85
CA GLY A 39 9.72 -17.66 6.76
C GLY A 39 9.60 -17.13 5.33
N ARG A 40 9.97 -17.96 4.34
CA ARG A 40 9.88 -17.62 2.91
C ARG A 40 8.45 -17.47 2.41
N ARG A 41 7.46 -18.08 3.08
CA ARG A 41 6.03 -17.98 2.72
C ARG A 41 5.23 -17.14 3.69
N PHE A 42 5.62 -17.13 4.98
CA PHE A 42 4.91 -16.40 6.01
C PHE A 42 4.94 -14.88 5.78
N TYR A 43 6.11 -14.29 5.52
CA TYR A 43 6.22 -12.83 5.35
C TYR A 43 5.47 -12.31 4.12
N PRO A 44 5.61 -12.93 2.92
CA PRO A 44 4.82 -12.52 1.76
C PRO A 44 3.30 -12.67 1.98
N ALA A 45 2.85 -13.70 2.71
CA ALA A 45 1.44 -13.87 3.05
C ALA A 45 0.94 -12.79 4.01
N MET A 46 1.71 -12.42 5.04
CA MET A 46 1.38 -11.27 5.91
C MET A 46 1.28 -9.97 5.12
N TYR A 47 2.26 -9.71 4.24
CA TYR A 47 2.24 -8.54 3.38
C TYR A 47 0.97 -8.51 2.53
N ALA A 48 0.61 -9.63 1.90
CA ALA A 48 -0.60 -9.75 1.10
C ALA A 48 -1.89 -9.52 1.91
N ALA A 49 -1.97 -10.07 3.12
CA ALA A 49 -3.12 -9.91 4.02
C ALA A 49 -3.39 -8.45 4.39
N ARG A 50 -2.36 -7.60 4.37
CA ARG A 50 -2.51 -6.15 4.52
C ARG A 50 -2.76 -5.45 3.18
N SER A 51 -1.90 -5.72 2.20
CA SER A 51 -1.82 -4.95 0.95
C SER A 51 -3.06 -5.13 0.08
N ILE A 52 -3.61 -6.34 0.01
CA ILE A 52 -4.79 -6.64 -0.82
C ILE A 52 -6.04 -5.94 -0.26
N PRO A 53 -6.46 -6.16 1.00
CA PRO A 53 -7.69 -5.54 1.49
C PRO A 53 -7.59 -4.02 1.53
N LEU A 54 -6.47 -3.47 2.00
CA LEU A 54 -6.30 -2.02 2.12
C LEU A 54 -6.24 -1.35 0.73
N GLY A 55 -5.53 -1.95 -0.22
CA GLY A 55 -5.43 -1.42 -1.59
C GLY A 55 -6.77 -1.42 -2.32
N LEU A 56 -7.56 -2.50 -2.18
CA LEU A 56 -8.91 -2.58 -2.73
C LEU A 56 -9.87 -1.59 -2.05
N LEU A 57 -9.73 -1.40 -0.75
CA LEU A 57 -10.54 -0.45 0.00
C LEU A 57 -10.27 0.97 -0.48
N VAL A 58 -9.00 1.39 -0.61
CA VAL A 58 -8.61 2.68 -1.21
C VAL A 58 -9.24 2.84 -2.59
N ALA A 59 -9.11 1.82 -3.44
CA ALA A 59 -9.65 1.85 -4.80
C ALA A 59 -11.17 2.06 -4.84
N THR A 60 -11.88 1.52 -3.86
CA THR A 60 -13.34 1.61 -3.76
C THR A 60 -13.78 2.95 -3.18
N VAL A 61 -13.27 3.32 -1.99
CA VAL A 61 -13.76 4.50 -1.25
C VAL A 61 -13.46 5.82 -1.95
N ALA A 62 -12.39 5.88 -2.75
CA ALA A 62 -12.02 7.08 -3.52
C ALA A 62 -13.11 7.56 -4.50
N TRP A 63 -14.08 6.69 -4.85
CA TRP A 63 -15.20 7.00 -5.73
C TRP A 63 -16.56 7.06 -5.02
N LEU A 64 -16.62 6.78 -3.71
CA LEU A 64 -17.85 6.81 -2.93
C LEU A 64 -18.14 8.23 -2.43
N ALA A 65 -18.95 8.98 -3.19
CA ALA A 65 -19.24 10.40 -2.91
C ALA A 65 -19.69 10.74 -1.48
N PRO A 66 -20.51 9.92 -0.78
CA PRO A 66 -20.93 10.23 0.60
C PRO A 66 -19.90 9.86 1.67
N ALA A 67 -18.82 9.15 1.34
CA ALA A 67 -17.95 8.47 2.30
C ALA A 67 -16.72 9.29 2.69
N GLN A 68 -16.84 10.62 2.85
CA GLN A 68 -15.70 11.52 3.07
C GLN A 68 -14.85 11.15 4.29
N SER A 69 -15.46 10.96 5.47
CA SER A 69 -14.72 10.60 6.70
C SER A 69 -14.06 9.23 6.61
N LEU A 70 -14.73 8.26 5.97
CA LEU A 70 -14.16 6.93 5.72
C LEU A 70 -12.99 7.01 4.75
N THR A 71 -13.14 7.77 3.66
CA THR A 71 -12.10 7.95 2.64
C THR A 71 -10.86 8.58 3.26
N LEU A 72 -11.04 9.61 4.11
CA LEU A 72 -9.94 10.21 4.87
C LEU A 72 -9.21 9.17 5.72
N LEU A 73 -9.93 8.39 6.53
CA LEU A 73 -9.35 7.37 7.41
C LEU A 73 -8.58 6.31 6.62
N VAL A 74 -9.16 5.83 5.51
CA VAL A 74 -8.57 4.81 4.64
C VAL A 74 -7.31 5.34 3.97
N LEU A 75 -7.32 6.58 3.46
CA LEU A 75 -6.13 7.20 2.86
C LEU A 75 -5.04 7.45 3.89
N ALA A 76 -5.39 7.87 5.10
CA ALA A 76 -4.42 8.02 6.20
C ALA A 76 -3.79 6.67 6.58
N ALA A 77 -4.59 5.61 6.71
CA ALA A 77 -4.09 4.26 6.98
C ALA A 77 -3.21 3.74 5.84
N ALA A 78 -3.60 3.97 4.59
CA ALA A 78 -2.80 3.61 3.41
C ALA A 78 -1.48 4.38 3.36
N ALA A 79 -1.48 5.68 3.67
CA ALA A 79 -0.25 6.46 3.79
C ALA A 79 0.68 5.91 4.88
N ALA A 80 0.14 5.62 6.08
CA ALA A 80 0.92 5.04 7.17
C ALA A 80 1.53 3.68 6.79
N ALA A 81 0.77 2.83 6.11
CA ALA A 81 1.24 1.57 5.57
C ALA A 81 2.44 1.73 4.62
N GLN A 82 2.37 2.70 3.70
CA GLN A 82 3.44 2.96 2.74
C GLN A 82 4.68 3.63 3.38
N LEU A 83 4.48 4.49 4.37
CA LEU A 83 5.58 5.05 5.17
C LEU A 83 6.31 3.95 5.96
N ALA A 84 5.57 2.98 6.50
CA ALA A 84 6.18 1.83 7.17
C ALA A 84 7.01 0.98 6.19
N ASP A 85 6.51 0.75 4.96
CA ASP A 85 7.26 0.03 3.93
C ASP A 85 8.55 0.78 3.55
N ALA A 86 8.48 2.11 3.40
CA ALA A 86 9.65 2.94 3.15
C ALA A 86 10.67 2.87 4.29
N ALA A 87 10.21 2.92 5.56
CA ALA A 87 11.08 2.78 6.72
C ALA A 87 11.78 1.42 6.74
N ILE A 88 11.05 0.33 6.46
CA ILE A 88 11.62 -1.02 6.33
C ILE A 88 12.66 -1.05 5.20
N GLY A 89 12.37 -0.44 4.04
CA GLY A 89 13.29 -0.33 2.91
C GLY A 89 14.58 0.42 3.27
N VAL A 90 14.51 1.48 4.08
CA VAL A 90 15.69 2.21 4.58
C VAL A 90 16.51 1.32 5.51
N VAL A 91 15.87 0.69 6.49
CA VAL A 91 16.53 -0.18 7.49
C VAL A 91 17.27 -1.33 6.81
N HIS A 92 16.64 -1.96 5.81
CA HIS A 92 17.19 -3.11 5.09
C HIS A 92 17.96 -2.73 3.82
N ARG A 93 18.18 -1.43 3.57
CA ARG A 93 18.94 -0.91 2.42
C ARG A 93 18.42 -1.40 1.06
N VAL A 94 17.10 -1.48 0.91
CA VAL A 94 16.42 -1.85 -0.34
C VAL A 94 15.83 -0.59 -0.97
N PRO A 95 16.56 0.14 -1.84
CA PRO A 95 16.13 1.45 -2.34
C PRO A 95 14.80 1.40 -3.11
N GLY A 96 14.52 0.28 -3.80
CA GLY A 96 13.24 0.06 -4.48
C GLY A 96 12.03 0.04 -3.54
N MET A 97 12.21 -0.37 -2.28
CA MET A 97 11.17 -0.35 -1.24
C MET A 97 11.09 1.02 -0.52
N VAL A 98 11.88 2.01 -0.92
CA VAL A 98 11.87 3.36 -0.31
C VAL A 98 11.16 4.36 -1.20
N VAL A 99 11.64 4.51 -2.43
CA VAL A 99 11.20 5.62 -3.31
C VAL A 99 9.72 5.47 -3.69
N LEU A 100 9.31 4.28 -4.11
CA LEU A 100 7.95 4.05 -4.60
C LEU A 100 6.93 4.17 -3.45
N PRO A 101 7.08 3.50 -2.28
CA PRO A 101 6.14 3.69 -1.18
C PRO A 101 6.07 5.14 -0.68
N LEU A 102 7.18 5.89 -0.64
CA LEU A 102 7.15 7.31 -0.29
C LEU A 102 6.30 8.15 -1.25
N ALA A 103 6.48 7.97 -2.56
CA ALA A 103 5.68 8.69 -3.55
C ALA A 103 4.18 8.38 -3.42
N VAL A 104 3.85 7.11 -3.16
CA VAL A 104 2.46 6.68 -2.92
C VAL A 104 1.90 7.27 -1.63
N ALA A 105 2.69 7.28 -0.54
CA ALA A 105 2.29 7.88 0.73
C ALA A 105 1.96 9.37 0.56
N VAL A 106 2.77 10.12 -0.18
CA VAL A 106 2.52 11.54 -0.45
C VAL A 106 1.20 11.75 -1.18
N LEU A 107 0.87 10.91 -2.16
CA LEU A 107 -0.40 11.02 -2.90
C LEU A 107 -1.62 10.65 -2.04
N HIS A 108 -1.51 9.64 -1.18
CA HIS A 108 -2.54 9.32 -0.18
C HIS A 108 -2.74 10.46 0.82
N LEU A 109 -1.65 11.04 1.32
CA LEU A 109 -1.71 12.19 2.22
C LEU A 109 -2.31 13.42 1.54
N ALA A 110 -1.93 13.73 0.30
CA ALA A 110 -2.52 14.83 -0.45
C ALA A 110 -4.04 14.65 -0.61
N GLY A 111 -4.49 13.42 -0.87
CA GLY A 111 -5.91 13.08 -0.90
C GLY A 111 -6.60 13.22 0.46
N ALA A 112 -5.97 12.75 1.54
CA ALA A 112 -6.49 12.89 2.89
C ALA A 112 -6.57 14.36 3.33
N THR A 113 -5.56 15.17 3.04
CA THR A 113 -5.54 16.61 3.35
C THR A 113 -6.58 17.40 2.58
N TYR A 114 -6.96 16.96 1.36
CA TYR A 114 -8.05 17.58 0.62
C TYR A 114 -9.42 17.34 1.28
N LEU A 115 -9.57 16.25 2.04
CA LEU A 115 -10.82 15.87 2.68
C LEU A 115 -11.01 16.46 4.09
N LEU A 116 -9.98 17.13 4.63
CA LEU A 116 -10.06 17.94 5.85
C LEU A 116 -10.75 19.27 5.57
#